data_AF-A0A1V5CNC2-F1
#
_entry.id   AF-A0A1V5CNC2-F1
#
_cell.length_a   1.000
_cell.length_b   1.000
_cell.length_c   1.000
_cell.angle_alpha   90.00
_cell.angle_beta   90.00
_cell.angle_gamma   90.00
#
_symmetry.space_group_name_H-M   'P 1'
#
loop_
_entity.id
_entity.type
_entity.pdbx_description
1 polymer ?
#
loop_
_entity_poly.entity_id
_entity_poly.type
_entity_poly.pdbx_seq_one_letter_code
_entity_poly.pdbx_strand_id
1 'polypeptide(L)' 'MADEVTGELKQKIIDYLKTVSKAKNKEVARDIGADKHVVDKAIAELSKEGVIEYVYLGASFIKLKGGE' A
#
# COMPACT_ATOMS: atom_id res chain seq x y z
N MET A 1 -19.77 0.66 -9.74
CA MET A 1 -18.39 0.69 -10.28
C MET A 1 -17.55 1.52 -9.33
N ALA A 2 -16.85 0.91 -8.37
CA ALA A 2 -15.96 1.61 -7.43
C ALA A 2 -14.87 0.67 -6.85
N ASP A 3 -14.65 -0.49 -7.49
CA ASP A 3 -13.63 -1.47 -7.06
C ASP A 3 -12.52 -1.56 -8.12
N GLU A 4 -12.09 -0.40 -8.64
CA GLU A 4 -11.03 -0.35 -9.65
C GLU A 4 -9.76 0.18 -9.02
N VAL A 5 -8.68 -0.60 -9.13
CA VAL A 5 -7.34 -0.17 -8.74
C VAL A 5 -6.89 0.86 -9.78
N THR A 6 -7.03 2.15 -9.44
CA THR A 6 -6.58 3.23 -10.32
C THR A 6 -5.11 3.57 -10.07
N GLY A 7 -4.44 4.14 -11.08
CA GLY A 7 -3.08 4.68 -10.93
C GLY A 7 -2.99 5.72 -9.82
N GLU A 8 -4.04 6.54 -9.65
CA GLU A 8 -4.13 7.50 -8.55
C GLU A 8 -4.15 6.84 -7.17
N LEU A 9 -4.86 5.71 -7.00
CA LEU A 9 -4.87 4.98 -5.74
C LEU A 9 -3.49 4.41 -5.42
N LYS A 10 -2.85 3.78 -6.41
CA LYS A 10 -1.47 3.28 -6.27
C LYS A 10 -0.52 4.41 -5.85
N GLN A 11 -0.66 5.58 -6.48
CA GLN A 11 0.18 6.73 -6.18
C GLN A 11 -0.07 7.29 -4.79
N LYS A 12 -1.32 7.35 -4.31
CA LYS A 12 -1.65 7.69 -2.91
C LYS A 12 -1.04 6.71 -1.91
N ILE A 13 -1.07 5.41 -2.21
CA ILE A 13 -0.44 4.38 -1.34
C ILE A 13 1.07 4.60 -1.27
N ILE A 14 1.72 4.83 -2.41
CA ILE A 14 3.15 5.11 -2.48
C ILE A 14 3.49 6.38 -1.68
N ASP A 15 2.74 7.46 -1.89
CA ASP A 15 2.96 8.74 -1.20
C ASP A 15 2.84 8.58 0.31
N TYR A 16 1.78 7.90 0.78
CA TYR A 16 1.64 7.56 2.19
C TYR A 16 2.84 6.76 2.73
N LEU A 17 3.28 5.72 2.02
CA LEU A 17 4.44 4.91 2.41
C LEU A 17 5.78 5.66 2.31
N LYS A 18 5.86 6.83 1.67
CA LYS A 18 7.04 7.72 1.76
C LYS A 18 7.08 8.48 3.08
N THR A 19 5.91 8.78 3.66
CA THR A 19 5.80 9.51 4.93
C THR A 19 6.04 8.62 6.15
N VAL A 20 5.83 7.30 6.01
CA VAL A 20 6.00 6.31 7.08
C VAL A 20 6.98 5.22 6.68
N SER A 21 7.83 4.74 7.59
CA SER A 21 8.78 3.67 7.25
C SER A 21 8.11 2.34 6.91
N LYS A 22 6.93 2.07 7.46
CA LYS A 22 6.11 0.87 7.19
C LYS A 22 4.68 1.09 7.71
N ALA A 23 3.71 0.45 7.09
CA ALA A 23 2.31 0.50 7.53
C ALA A 23 1.60 -0.83 7.34
N LYS A 24 0.43 -0.99 7.96
CA LYS A 24 -0.48 -2.11 7.68
C LYS A 24 -1.47 -1.68 6.59
N ASN A 25 -1.93 -2.60 5.77
CA ASN A 25 -2.92 -2.34 4.71
C ASN A 25 -4.17 -1.61 5.25
N LYS A 26 -4.62 -1.96 6.47
CA LYS A 26 -5.74 -1.31 7.15
C LYS A 26 -5.45 0.16 7.50
N GLU A 27 -4.23 0.47 7.92
CA GLU A 27 -3.83 1.83 8.27
C GLU A 27 -3.76 2.69 7.00
N VAL A 28 -3.14 2.17 5.94
CA VAL A 28 -3.09 2.83 4.63
C VAL A 28 -4.50 3.16 4.14
N ALA A 29 -5.41 2.19 4.15
CA ALA A 29 -6.79 2.40 3.71
C ALA A 29 -7.53 3.48 4.52
N ARG A 30 -7.32 3.50 5.85
CA ARG A 30 -7.89 4.53 6.72
C ARG A 30 -7.34 5.91 6.39
N ASP A 31 -6.03 6.02 6.19
CA ASP A 31 -5.35 7.30 6.03
C ASP A 31 -5.67 7.96 4.68
N ILE A 32 -5.66 7.15 3.61
CA ILE A 32 -5.98 7.65 2.26
C ILE A 32 -7.50 7.72 1.99
N GLY A 33 -8.32 7.28 2.95
CA GLY A 33 -9.78 7.28 2.87
C GLY A 33 -10.34 6.39 1.76
N ALA A 34 -9.68 5.26 1.48
CA ALA A 34 -10.08 4.34 0.42
C ALA A 34 -10.58 3.00 0.98
N ASP A 35 -11.31 2.25 0.16
CA ASP A 35 -11.84 0.96 0.56
C ASP A 35 -10.70 -0.05 0.79
N LYS A 36 -10.74 -0.75 1.93
CA LYS A 36 -9.69 -1.70 2.32
C LYS A 36 -9.47 -2.76 1.23
N HIS A 37 -10.53 -3.22 0.57
CA HIS A 37 -10.43 -4.27 -0.43
C HIS A 37 -9.66 -3.81 -1.68
N VAL A 38 -9.94 -2.58 -2.14
CA VAL A 38 -9.26 -1.99 -3.29
C VAL A 38 -7.81 -1.66 -2.96
N VAL A 39 -7.55 -1.18 -1.74
CA VAL A 39 -6.19 -0.93 -1.25
C VAL A 39 -5.38 -2.21 -1.17
N ASP A 40 -5.96 -3.30 -0.67
CA ASP A 40 -5.28 -4.59 -0.59
C ASP A 40 -4.88 -5.11 -1.98
N LYS A 41 -5.77 -5.00 -2.97
CA LYS A 41 -5.48 -5.32 -4.37
C LYS A 41 -4.36 -4.44 -4.94
N ALA A 42 -4.44 -3.13 -4.72
CA ALA A 42 -3.45 -2.18 -5.21
C ALA A 42 -2.05 -2.44 -4.62
N ILE A 43 -1.99 -2.75 -3.32
CA ILE A 43 -0.76 -3.16 -2.62
C ILE A 43 -0.23 -4.47 -3.23
N ALA A 44 -1.07 -5.48 -3.44
CA ALA A 44 -0.65 -6.73 -4.04
C ALA A 44 -0.06 -6.53 -5.44
N GLU A 45 -0.67 -5.67 -6.26
CA GLU A 45 -0.12 -5.28 -7.56
C GLU A 45 1.23 -4.57 -7.44
N LEU A 46 1.31 -3.53 -6.60
CA LEU A 46 2.57 -2.79 -6.36
C LEU A 46 3.68 -3.69 -5.85
N SER A 47 3.35 -4.72 -5.07
CA SER A 47 4.33 -5.68 -4.59
C SER A 47 4.82 -6.60 -5.70
N LYS A 48 3.90 -7.04 -6.58
CA LYS A 48 4.22 -7.82 -7.78
C LYS A 48 5.06 -7.02 -8.79
N GLU A 49 4.80 -5.73 -8.91
CA GLU A 49 5.58 -4.77 -9.70
C GLU A 49 6.96 -4.46 -9.07
N GLY A 50 7.19 -4.87 -7.81
CA GLY A 50 8.45 -4.66 -7.11
C GLY A 50 8.61 -3.23 -6.57
N VAL A 51 7.52 -2.47 -6.43
CA VAL A 51 7.51 -1.12 -5.86
C VAL A 51 7.45 -1.15 -4.33
N ILE A 52 6.77 -2.15 -3.76
CA ILE A 52 6.65 -2.33 -2.31
C ILE A 52 7.05 -3.76 -1.90
N GLU A 53 7.43 -3.90 -0.64
CA GLU A 53 7.76 -5.19 -0.04
C GLU A 53 6.94 -5.43 1.23
N TYR A 54 6.53 -6.68 1.41
CA TYR A 54 5.91 -7.14 2.64
C TYR A 54 7.00 -7.48 3.65
N VAL A 55 6.85 -6.93 4.86
CA VAL A 55 7.77 -7.13 5.96
C VAL A 55 7.00 -7.71 7.13
N TYR A 56 7.48 -8.85 7.63
CA TYR A 56 6.89 -9.51 8.78
C TYR A 56 7.69 -9.21 10.05
N LEU A 57 7.09 -8.47 10.98
CA LEU A 57 7.68 -8.09 12.27
C LEU A 57 6.68 -8.39 13.39
N GLY A 58 6.26 -9.65 13.50
CA GLY A 58 5.17 -10.09 14.39
C GLY A 58 3.76 -9.79 13.83
N ALA A 59 3.66 -8.90 12.85
CA ALA A 59 2.49 -8.70 12.01
C ALA A 59 2.95 -8.40 10.57
N SER A 60 2.02 -8.53 9.62
CA SER A 60 2.26 -8.17 8.22
C SER A 60 2.21 -6.66 8.04
N PHE A 61 3.35 -6.09 7.65
CA PHE A 61 3.48 -4.70 7.24
C PHE A 61 3.90 -4.62 5.78
N ILE A 62 3.73 -3.45 5.20
CA ILE A 62 4.19 -3.09 3.87
C ILE A 62 5.07 -1.84 3.98
N LYS A 63 6.10 -1.78 3.14
CA LYS A 63 6.94 -0.60 2.96
C LYS A 63 7.36 -0.45 1.50
N LEU A 64 7.87 0.72 1.13
CA LEU A 64 8.47 0.91 -0.19
C LEU A 64 9.74 0.06 -0.33
N LYS A 65 9.85 -0.60 -1.49
CA LYS A 65 11.00 -1.42 -1.85
C LYS A 65 12.08 -0.52 -2.45
N GLY A 66 13.30 -0.62 -1.94
CA GLY A 66 14.42 0.21 -2.41
C GLY A 66 14.43 1.65 -1.92
N GLY A 67 13.73 1.95 -0.82
CA GLY A 67 13.93 3.21 -0.09
C GLY A 67 15.20 3.15 0.76
N GLU A 68 16.34 3.42 0.12
CA GLU A 68 17.61 3.80 0.74
C GLU A 68 17.94 5.26 0.38
#